data_AF-A0ABD1DRX9-F1
#
_entry.id   AF-A0ABD1DRX9-F1
#
_cell.length_a   1.000
_cell.length_b   1.000
_cell.length_c   1.000
_cell.angle_alpha   90.00
_cell.angle_beta   90.00
_cell.angle_gamma   90.00
#
_symmetry.space_group_name_H-M   'P 1'
#
loop_
_entity.id
_entity.type
_entity.pdbx_description
1 polymer ?
#
loop_
_entity_poly.entity_id
_entity_poly.type
_entity_poly.pdbx_seq_one_letter_code
_entity_poly.pdbx_strand_id
1 'polypeptide(L)'
;MTALPPSIVTQLLLLVTICSTVSAQFPASRCCETYCYSQDSDRTQVKHFATKTAYEVIHGPSSSREHIVPNCRPSKFWLLSRHGTRLPGKKAISALPQTLKNLRDSILDNYDVRRTRPDVGRMCPDDLELLRNWRWDSNITTDYESFLTAQGWNDLKFLAKREQDRFYEVFNGPYVRENYLFRHTKTQRTEASFRAFADGLFGDGAYVHVNPEPEPADDTLLKPYDFCPAYDANKDRNKDANSEQSKFLRSPLFLQTLSDISTRLGFQYNLSVDQVEAMWDQCRFEQAWHIQEYSPWCSVFTKEQVNVLEYKEDLGYYYQNSYGYPKAADLACYAVSDMIQHLARPENPTVIGYFTHETEIQLFLNALGAKQDREAPRADNYYAMRNRQFRSSELTPFAANVAAVRYQCTDPREPVKVIFFLNEKALMFDWCKVGLCDWSEVQRRYQRYTEGNCAKLYCGGSGAKRVNGGGNVLVMLVSAMMTVVLAAIARK
;
A
#
# COMPACT_ATOMS: atom_id res chain seq x y z
N MET A 1 -54.04 55.79 -0.80
CA MET A 1 -52.88 55.10 -0.22
C MET A 1 -53.32 54.48 1.10
N THR A 2 -53.70 53.21 1.08
CA THR A 2 -54.15 52.49 2.28
C THR A 2 -52.92 51.99 3.04
N ALA A 3 -52.71 52.51 4.25
CA ALA A 3 -51.65 52.07 5.14
C ALA A 3 -51.88 50.60 5.53
N LEU A 4 -50.82 49.78 5.46
CA LEU A 4 -50.86 48.39 5.90
C LEU A 4 -51.20 48.32 7.40
N PRO A 5 -52.02 47.35 7.83
CA PRO A 5 -52.37 47.20 9.23
C PRO A 5 -51.12 46.89 10.08
N PRO A 6 -51.04 47.41 11.31
CA PRO A 6 -49.84 47.36 12.13
C PRO A 6 -49.33 45.92 12.38
N SER A 7 -50.20 44.91 12.37
CA SER A 7 -49.79 43.50 12.52
C SER A 7 -48.92 42.98 11.39
N ILE A 8 -49.10 43.47 10.15
CA ILE A 8 -48.31 43.07 8.98
C ILE A 8 -46.93 43.73 9.03
N VAL A 9 -46.87 44.99 9.50
CA VAL A 9 -45.61 45.71 9.69
C VAL A 9 -44.75 45.03 10.75
N THR A 10 -45.36 44.58 11.86
CA THR A 10 -44.64 43.85 12.92
C THR A 10 -44.15 42.49 12.45
N GLN A 11 -44.94 41.76 11.64
CA GLN A 11 -44.52 40.47 11.08
C GLN A 11 -43.39 40.61 10.05
N LEU A 12 -43.43 41.65 9.20
CA LEU A 12 -42.35 41.95 8.26
C LEU A 12 -41.07 42.38 8.99
N LEU A 13 -41.18 43.20 10.03
CA LEU A 13 -40.04 43.56 10.88
C LEU A 13 -39.45 42.34 11.55
N LEU A 14 -40.28 41.44 12.10
CA LEU A 14 -39.82 40.19 12.72
C LEU A 14 -39.07 39.29 11.71
N LEU A 15 -39.62 39.11 10.51
CA LEU A 15 -39.01 38.34 9.42
C LEU A 15 -37.68 38.94 8.95
N VAL A 16 -37.59 40.27 8.86
CA VAL A 16 -36.34 40.97 8.50
C VAL A 16 -35.32 40.84 9.62
N THR A 17 -35.69 40.98 10.90
CA THR A 17 -34.77 40.74 12.02
C THR A 17 -34.32 39.29 12.10
N ILE A 18 -35.20 38.30 11.88
CA ILE A 18 -34.85 36.88 11.89
C ILE A 18 -33.90 36.58 10.71
N CYS A 19 -34.16 37.08 9.50
CA CYS A 19 -33.23 36.97 8.37
C CYS A 19 -31.88 37.64 8.67
N SER A 20 -31.89 38.79 9.34
CA SER A 20 -30.66 39.53 9.70
C SER A 20 -29.84 38.79 10.76
N THR A 21 -30.50 38.15 11.74
CA THR A 21 -29.82 37.36 12.77
C THR A 21 -29.33 36.01 12.24
N VAL A 22 -30.06 35.37 11.33
CA VAL A 22 -29.58 34.14 10.66
C VAL A 22 -28.39 34.45 9.76
N SER A 23 -28.41 35.57 9.04
CA SER A 23 -27.28 36.02 8.22
C SER A 23 -26.06 36.48 9.05
N ALA A 24 -26.27 36.90 10.30
CA ALA A 24 -25.18 37.26 11.22
C ALA A 24 -24.62 36.06 12.01
N GLN A 25 -25.37 34.94 12.10
CA GLN A 25 -24.93 33.69 12.74
C GLN A 25 -24.18 32.76 11.78
N PHE A 26 -24.33 32.96 10.48
CA PHE A 26 -23.42 32.43 9.48
C PHE A 26 -22.47 33.56 9.08
N PRO A 27 -21.30 33.75 9.75
CA PRO A 27 -20.26 34.55 9.11
C PRO A 27 -20.12 33.98 7.70
N ALA A 28 -20.26 34.84 6.67
CA ALA A 28 -19.91 34.47 5.32
C ALA A 28 -18.61 33.67 5.43
N SER A 29 -18.68 32.39 5.06
CA SER A 29 -17.57 31.48 5.23
C SER A 29 -16.32 32.20 4.70
N ARG A 30 -15.21 32.11 5.44
CA ARG A 30 -13.88 32.51 5.00
C ARG A 30 -13.47 31.67 3.77
N CYS A 31 -14.20 31.80 2.67
CA CYS A 31 -14.17 30.94 1.49
C CYS A 31 -12.95 31.21 0.61
N CYS A 32 -11.96 31.94 1.14
CA CYS A 32 -10.88 32.53 0.38
C CYS A 32 -9.51 32.47 1.10
N GLU A 33 -9.41 31.94 2.33
CA GLU A 33 -8.08 31.71 2.90
C GLU A 33 -7.41 30.61 2.08
N THR A 34 -6.33 30.99 1.39
CA THR A 34 -5.57 30.06 0.56
C THR A 34 -4.81 29.13 1.51
N TYR A 35 -5.18 27.84 1.52
CA TYR A 35 -4.58 26.86 2.43
C TYR A 35 -3.18 26.45 1.93
N CYS A 36 -2.17 26.65 2.78
CA CYS A 36 -0.80 26.20 2.53
C CYS A 36 -0.61 24.80 3.11
N TYR A 37 -0.51 23.79 2.24
CA TYR A 37 -0.34 22.41 2.70
C TYR A 37 1.05 22.17 3.29
N SER A 38 2.07 22.93 2.86
CA SER A 38 3.41 22.88 3.45
C SER A 38 3.48 23.36 4.90
N GLN A 39 2.51 24.18 5.33
CA GLN A 39 2.42 24.72 6.69
C GLN A 39 1.42 23.94 7.57
N ASP A 40 0.77 22.90 7.02
CA ASP A 40 -0.11 22.03 7.80
C ASP A 40 0.74 21.19 8.76
N SER A 41 0.70 21.47 10.05
CA SER A 41 1.43 20.70 11.05
C SER A 41 0.91 19.27 11.23
N ASP A 42 -0.36 19.00 10.91
CA ASP A 42 -0.97 17.68 11.06
C ASP A 42 -0.61 16.75 9.89
N ARG A 43 -0.40 17.32 8.69
CA ARG A 43 0.04 16.61 7.48
C ARG A 43 -0.76 15.34 7.17
N THR A 44 -2.04 15.29 7.51
CA THR A 44 -2.80 14.01 7.52
C THR A 44 -2.81 13.25 6.20
N GLN A 45 -2.60 13.95 5.08
CA GLN A 45 -2.48 13.38 3.75
C GLN A 45 -1.41 12.29 3.65
N VAL A 46 -0.28 12.45 4.36
CA VAL A 46 0.87 11.54 4.24
C VAL A 46 0.55 10.12 4.69
N LYS A 47 -0.55 9.94 5.45
CA LYS A 47 -1.05 8.64 5.89
C LYS A 47 -1.86 7.90 4.81
N HIS A 48 -2.13 8.54 3.67
CA HIS A 48 -3.00 8.04 2.60
C HIS A 48 -2.27 7.88 1.27
N PHE A 49 -0.98 7.54 1.32
CA PHE A 49 -0.10 7.46 0.14
C PHE A 49 -0.04 6.04 -0.45
N ALA A 50 -1.07 5.23 -0.18
CA ALA A 50 -1.15 3.82 -0.56
C ALA A 50 0.14 3.06 -0.17
N THR A 51 0.62 2.14 -1.00
CA THR A 51 1.82 1.34 -0.71
C THR A 51 3.14 2.11 -0.72
N LYS A 52 3.13 3.42 -1.02
CA LYS A 52 4.31 4.30 -0.92
C LYS A 52 4.30 5.15 0.35
N THR A 53 3.37 4.90 1.27
CA THR A 53 3.34 5.55 2.58
C THR A 53 4.60 5.22 3.38
N ALA A 54 5.19 6.24 4.02
CA ALA A 54 6.34 6.07 4.90
C ALA A 54 5.96 5.21 6.12
N TYR A 55 6.88 4.37 6.59
CA TYR A 55 6.56 3.49 7.71
C TYR A 55 6.31 4.27 9.02
N GLU A 56 7.13 5.31 9.26
CA GLU A 56 7.12 6.15 10.46
C GLU A 56 5.76 6.78 10.78
N VAL A 57 4.93 7.03 9.77
CA VAL A 57 3.62 7.68 9.95
C VAL A 57 2.48 6.69 10.16
N ILE A 58 2.72 5.38 10.01
CA ILE A 58 1.72 4.32 10.09
C ILE A 58 1.99 3.27 11.16
N HIS A 59 3.24 2.99 11.55
CA HIS A 59 3.53 1.91 12.50
C HIS A 59 2.88 2.14 13.89
N GLY A 60 2.78 1.06 14.68
CA GLY A 60 2.29 1.11 16.05
C GLY A 60 3.17 2.02 16.94
N PRO A 61 2.59 2.77 17.88
CA PRO A 61 3.37 3.66 18.74
C PRO A 61 4.26 2.82 19.67
N SER A 62 5.50 3.28 19.93
CA SER A 62 6.42 2.62 20.87
C SER A 62 5.87 2.53 22.30
N SER A 63 4.89 3.36 22.65
CA SER A 63 4.19 3.31 23.94
C SER A 63 3.10 2.22 24.01
N SER A 64 2.81 1.51 22.91
CA SER A 64 1.80 0.44 22.90
C SER A 64 2.17 -0.69 23.84
N ARG A 65 1.18 -1.18 24.58
CA ARG A 65 1.30 -2.31 25.51
C ARG A 65 0.58 -3.57 25.04
N GLU A 66 0.17 -3.62 23.78
CA GLU A 66 -0.56 -4.77 23.19
C GLU A 66 0.25 -6.08 23.23
N HIS A 67 1.57 -6.02 23.41
CA HIS A 67 2.46 -7.17 23.56
C HIS A 67 2.51 -7.73 24.99
N ILE A 68 2.00 -7.00 25.99
CA ILE A 68 2.03 -7.42 27.39
C ILE A 68 0.80 -8.27 27.69
N VAL A 69 1.02 -9.56 27.91
CA VAL A 69 -0.05 -10.52 28.19
C VAL A 69 0.07 -11.04 29.62
N PRO A 70 -0.91 -10.79 30.51
CA PRO A 70 -0.86 -11.28 31.89
C PRO A 70 -0.70 -12.80 31.98
N ASN A 71 0.16 -13.26 32.88
CA ASN A 71 0.45 -14.69 33.12
C ASN A 71 0.99 -15.45 31.90
N CYS A 72 1.55 -14.72 30.93
CA CYS A 72 2.15 -15.25 29.73
C CYS A 72 3.51 -14.61 29.49
N ARG A 73 4.43 -15.33 28.83
CA ARG A 73 5.72 -14.80 28.38
C ARG A 73 5.92 -15.08 26.90
N PRO A 74 6.39 -14.10 26.10
CA PRO A 74 6.73 -14.36 24.72
C PRO A 74 7.87 -15.38 24.65
N SER A 75 7.81 -16.26 23.66
CA SER A 75 8.71 -17.43 23.54
C SER A 75 9.20 -17.67 22.13
N LYS A 76 8.51 -17.13 21.12
CA LYS A 76 8.92 -17.19 19.72
C LYS A 76 8.35 -16.01 18.95
N PHE A 77 9.14 -15.48 18.03
CA PHE A 77 8.79 -14.36 17.16
C PHE A 77 9.00 -14.74 15.70
N TRP A 78 7.91 -14.80 14.93
CA TRP A 78 7.95 -15.04 13.49
C TRP A 78 7.58 -13.74 12.75
N LEU A 79 8.36 -13.34 11.76
CA LEU A 79 8.21 -12.07 11.06
C LEU A 79 8.29 -12.25 9.54
N LEU A 80 7.34 -11.65 8.85
CA LEU A 80 7.37 -11.41 7.42
C LEU A 80 7.35 -9.90 7.17
N SER A 81 8.41 -9.37 6.58
CA SER A 81 8.66 -7.95 6.44
C SER A 81 8.91 -7.56 4.98
N ARG A 82 8.22 -6.53 4.50
CA ARG A 82 8.52 -5.86 3.24
C ARG A 82 9.84 -5.10 3.39
N HIS A 83 10.58 -4.95 2.30
CA HIS A 83 11.68 -4.00 2.24
C HIS A 83 11.28 -2.57 2.67
N GLY A 84 12.24 -1.81 3.17
CA GLY A 84 12.06 -0.42 3.57
C GLY A 84 11.87 0.53 2.39
N THR A 85 11.85 1.82 2.70
CA THR A 85 11.72 2.89 1.72
C THR A 85 12.81 2.80 0.65
N ARG A 86 12.39 2.81 -0.63
CA ARG A 86 13.28 2.66 -1.79
C ARG A 86 13.16 3.81 -2.78
N LEU A 87 14.14 3.90 -3.68
CA LEU A 87 14.09 4.74 -4.87
C LEU A 87 13.02 4.23 -5.87
N PRO A 88 12.64 5.05 -6.87
CA PRO A 88 11.67 4.66 -7.87
C PRO A 88 12.24 3.56 -8.77
N GLY A 89 11.35 2.84 -9.47
CA GLY A 89 11.79 1.84 -10.45
C GLY A 89 12.33 2.47 -11.72
N LYS A 90 13.06 1.69 -12.53
CA LYS A 90 13.76 2.17 -13.74
C LYS A 90 12.92 3.08 -14.64
N LYS A 91 11.68 2.67 -14.96
CA LYS A 91 10.77 3.46 -15.83
C LYS A 91 10.46 4.84 -15.24
N ALA A 92 10.23 4.92 -13.93
CA ALA A 92 9.93 6.17 -13.24
C ALA A 92 11.16 7.09 -13.23
N ILE A 93 12.36 6.57 -12.93
CA ILE A 93 13.60 7.36 -12.96
C ILE A 93 13.86 7.94 -14.35
N SER A 94 13.55 7.21 -15.42
CA SER A 94 13.73 7.72 -16.79
C SER A 94 12.70 8.77 -17.20
N ALA A 95 11.47 8.72 -16.68
CA ALA A 95 10.36 9.54 -17.16
C ALA A 95 10.03 10.75 -16.26
N LEU A 96 10.06 10.56 -14.94
CA LEU A 96 9.67 11.58 -13.96
C LEU A 96 10.49 12.87 -14.05
N PRO A 97 11.83 12.87 -14.17
CA PRO A 97 12.60 14.12 -14.14
C PRO A 97 12.14 15.14 -15.18
N GLN A 98 12.00 14.70 -16.43
CA GLN A 98 11.58 15.57 -17.53
C GLN A 98 10.09 15.94 -17.41
N THR A 99 9.24 14.96 -17.04
CA THR A 99 7.79 15.17 -16.92
C THR A 99 7.47 16.19 -15.82
N LEU A 100 8.06 16.02 -14.65
CA LEU A 100 7.89 16.90 -13.49
C LEU A 100 8.49 18.28 -13.74
N LYS A 101 9.64 18.37 -14.41
CA LYS A 101 10.19 19.68 -14.83
C LYS A 101 9.20 20.43 -15.73
N ASN A 102 8.67 19.77 -16.76
CA ASN A 102 7.70 20.39 -17.68
C ASN A 102 6.41 20.79 -16.96
N LEU A 103 5.89 19.95 -16.06
CA LEU A 103 4.71 20.25 -15.26
C LEU A 103 4.95 21.44 -14.33
N ARG A 104 6.05 21.44 -13.58
CA ARG A 104 6.45 22.55 -12.70
C ARG A 104 6.49 23.86 -13.48
N ASP A 105 7.21 23.89 -14.60
CA ASP A 105 7.39 25.10 -15.40
C ASP A 105 6.04 25.59 -15.96
N SER A 106 5.15 24.67 -16.37
CA SER A 106 3.80 25.01 -16.82
C SER A 106 2.91 25.54 -15.70
N ILE A 107 2.98 24.97 -14.50
CA ILE A 107 2.24 25.45 -13.31
C ILE A 107 2.68 26.88 -12.98
N LEU A 108 3.99 27.14 -12.95
CA LEU A 108 4.52 28.48 -12.68
C LEU A 108 4.12 29.49 -13.77
N ASP A 109 4.18 29.11 -15.05
CA ASP A 109 3.73 29.95 -16.17
C ASP A 109 2.23 30.28 -16.07
N ASN A 110 1.39 29.30 -15.71
CA ASN A 110 -0.04 29.52 -15.47
C ASN A 110 -0.29 30.53 -14.35
N TYR A 111 0.50 30.48 -13.27
CA TYR A 111 0.33 31.35 -12.10
C TYR A 111 0.90 32.75 -12.28
N ASP A 112 2.11 32.87 -12.82
CA ASP A 112 2.89 34.11 -12.85
C ASP A 112 2.63 34.93 -14.12
N VAL A 113 2.55 34.25 -15.27
CA VAL A 113 2.55 34.88 -16.60
C VAL A 113 1.14 34.91 -17.17
N ARG A 114 0.52 33.74 -17.37
CA ARG A 114 -0.83 33.64 -17.98
C ARG A 114 -1.92 34.08 -17.03
N ARG A 115 -1.66 33.98 -15.72
CA ARG A 115 -2.61 34.32 -14.63
C ARG A 115 -3.94 33.57 -14.77
N THR A 116 -3.87 32.29 -15.13
CA THR A 116 -5.01 31.39 -15.31
C THR A 116 -5.36 30.58 -14.06
N ARG A 117 -4.73 30.90 -12.92
CA ARG A 117 -5.05 30.33 -11.61
C ARG A 117 -6.51 30.62 -11.21
N PRO A 118 -7.18 29.72 -10.47
CA PRO A 118 -8.55 29.95 -10.05
C PRO A 118 -8.64 30.98 -8.91
N ASP A 119 -9.77 31.64 -8.77
CA ASP A 119 -10.02 32.58 -7.66
C ASP A 119 -10.21 31.84 -6.33
N VAL A 120 -10.82 30.65 -6.38
CA VAL A 120 -11.10 29.79 -5.23
C VAL A 120 -10.32 28.48 -5.38
N GLY A 121 -9.75 27.99 -4.28
CA GLY A 121 -9.04 26.70 -4.28
C GLY A 121 -7.69 26.69 -4.99
N ARG A 122 -7.08 27.87 -5.23
CA ARG A 122 -5.71 27.99 -5.75
C ARG A 122 -4.65 27.48 -4.76
N MET A 123 -3.46 27.21 -5.27
CA MET A 123 -2.26 26.97 -4.46
C MET A 123 -1.87 28.25 -3.71
N CYS A 124 -1.33 28.10 -2.51
CA CYS A 124 -0.84 29.24 -1.74
C CYS A 124 0.55 29.70 -2.23
N PRO A 125 0.93 30.96 -1.97
CA PRO A 125 2.24 31.49 -2.38
C PRO A 125 3.42 30.67 -1.86
N ASP A 126 3.38 30.20 -0.61
CA ASP A 126 4.48 29.42 -0.01
C ASP A 126 4.65 28.06 -0.70
N ASP A 127 3.54 27.37 -0.97
CA ASP A 127 3.52 26.09 -1.70
C ASP A 127 4.07 26.25 -3.14
N LEU A 128 3.72 27.35 -3.81
CA LEU A 128 4.23 27.68 -5.15
C LEU A 128 5.72 28.00 -5.13
N GLU A 129 6.22 28.66 -4.09
CA GLU A 129 7.63 28.98 -3.96
C GLU A 129 8.47 27.72 -3.71
N LEU A 130 7.97 26.78 -2.90
CA LEU A 130 8.57 25.45 -2.79
C LEU A 130 8.63 24.75 -4.13
N LEU A 131 7.55 24.79 -4.91
CA LEU A 131 7.50 24.19 -6.25
C LEU A 131 8.48 24.89 -7.22
N ARG A 132 8.65 26.21 -7.13
CA ARG A 132 9.63 26.99 -7.91
C ARG A 132 11.06 26.56 -7.65
N ASN A 133 11.37 26.24 -6.40
CA ASN A 133 12.70 25.83 -5.97
C ASN A 133 12.96 24.33 -6.17
N TRP A 134 11.91 23.53 -6.40
CA TRP A 134 12.05 22.09 -6.63
C TRP A 134 12.98 21.76 -7.81
N ARG A 135 13.89 20.80 -7.61
CA ARG A 135 14.76 20.22 -8.64
C ARG A 135 14.81 18.71 -8.44
N TRP A 136 14.84 17.96 -9.53
CA TRP A 136 15.13 16.53 -9.46
C TRP A 136 16.56 16.30 -8.94
N ASP A 137 16.73 15.38 -7.99
CA ASP A 137 18.05 14.97 -7.52
C ASP A 137 18.77 14.15 -8.59
N SER A 138 19.82 14.72 -9.19
CA SER A 138 20.61 14.09 -10.24
C SER A 138 21.33 12.80 -9.80
N ASN A 139 21.44 12.55 -8.50
CA ASN A 139 22.01 11.30 -7.98
C ASN A 139 21.03 10.11 -8.09
N ILE A 140 19.73 10.36 -8.30
CA ILE A 140 18.75 9.31 -8.55
C ILE A 140 18.83 8.91 -10.02
N THR A 141 19.70 7.93 -10.29
CA THR A 141 19.94 7.37 -11.64
C THR A 141 19.37 5.96 -11.79
N THR A 142 19.27 5.49 -13.03
CA THR A 142 18.76 4.14 -13.32
C THR A 142 19.66 3.01 -12.80
N ASP A 143 20.90 3.31 -12.42
CA ASP A 143 21.83 2.34 -11.85
C ASP A 143 21.44 1.96 -10.42
N TYR A 144 20.74 2.86 -9.73
CA TYR A 144 20.22 2.68 -8.37
C TYR A 144 18.69 2.42 -8.37
N GLU A 145 18.15 1.90 -9.46
CA GLU A 145 16.70 1.70 -9.58
C GLU A 145 16.16 0.76 -8.52
N SER A 146 15.10 1.18 -7.84
CA SER A 146 14.49 0.44 -6.72
C SER A 146 15.43 0.15 -5.54
N PHE A 147 16.59 0.80 -5.43
CA PHE A 147 17.51 0.58 -4.31
C PHE A 147 16.92 1.08 -2.99
N LEU A 148 17.27 0.42 -1.89
CA LEU A 148 16.93 0.90 -0.55
C LEU A 148 17.58 2.27 -0.32
N THR A 149 16.81 3.20 0.25
CA THR A 149 17.30 4.53 0.64
C THR A 149 17.87 4.52 2.06
N ALA A 150 18.53 5.61 2.46
CA ALA A 150 18.94 5.81 3.85
C ALA A 150 17.75 5.75 4.82
N GLN A 151 16.61 6.34 4.45
CA GLN A 151 15.39 6.22 5.25
C GLN A 151 14.90 4.76 5.29
N GLY A 152 14.98 4.02 4.18
CA GLY A 152 14.65 2.59 4.15
C GLY A 152 15.51 1.73 5.05
N TRP A 153 16.79 2.08 5.22
CA TRP A 153 17.67 1.45 6.20
C TRP A 153 17.18 1.75 7.63
N ASN A 154 16.89 3.01 7.92
CA ASN A 154 16.37 3.42 9.22
C ASN A 154 15.03 2.76 9.56
N ASP A 155 14.13 2.62 8.58
CA ASP A 155 12.82 1.97 8.76
C ASP A 155 12.99 0.59 9.41
N LEU A 156 13.91 -0.24 8.89
CA LEU A 156 14.12 -1.61 9.37
C LEU A 156 15.02 -1.69 10.61
N LYS A 157 16.03 -0.81 10.70
CA LYS A 157 16.89 -0.73 11.88
C LYS A 157 16.09 -0.36 13.12
N PHE A 158 15.18 0.61 13.01
CA PHE A 158 14.34 1.03 14.12
C PHE A 158 13.17 0.08 14.38
N LEU A 159 12.62 -0.58 13.35
CA LEU A 159 11.69 -1.70 13.56
C LEU A 159 12.34 -2.78 14.44
N ALA A 160 13.55 -3.23 14.10
CA ALA A 160 14.27 -4.24 14.88
C ALA A 160 14.46 -3.83 16.35
N LYS A 161 14.88 -2.57 16.60
CA LYS A 161 15.05 -2.05 17.96
C LYS A 161 13.74 -2.05 18.75
N ARG A 162 12.64 -1.59 18.13
CA ARG A 162 11.33 -1.59 18.80
C ARG A 162 10.84 -3.01 19.10
N GLU A 163 11.04 -3.96 18.19
CA GLU A 163 10.65 -5.35 18.46
C GLU A 163 11.56 -6.02 19.49
N GLN A 164 12.85 -5.69 19.53
CA GLN A 164 13.77 -6.11 20.59
C GLN A 164 13.33 -5.56 21.95
N ASP A 165 12.92 -4.29 22.04
CA ASP A 165 12.43 -3.70 23.28
C ASP A 165 11.12 -4.34 23.74
N ARG A 166 10.18 -4.58 22.81
CA ARG A 166 8.85 -5.16 23.11
C ARG A 166 8.91 -6.65 23.46
N PHE A 167 9.84 -7.38 22.86
CA PHE A 167 9.97 -8.83 22.99
C PHE A 167 11.35 -9.22 23.51
N TYR A 168 11.82 -8.49 24.52
CA TYR A 168 13.17 -8.64 25.06
C TYR A 168 13.47 -10.08 25.50
N GLU A 169 12.49 -10.83 26.05
CA GLU A 169 12.71 -12.22 26.45
C GLU A 169 13.04 -13.15 25.27
N VAL A 170 12.68 -12.77 24.04
CA VAL A 170 12.95 -13.54 22.82
C VAL A 170 14.23 -13.06 22.13
N PHE A 171 14.48 -11.74 22.11
CA PHE A 171 15.61 -11.13 21.40
C PHE A 171 16.87 -10.89 22.24
N ASN A 172 16.83 -11.16 23.56
CA ASN A 172 17.95 -10.85 24.45
C ASN A 172 19.22 -11.64 24.11
N GLY A 173 20.37 -10.97 24.25
CA GLY A 173 21.70 -11.55 24.10
C GLY A 173 22.32 -11.36 22.71
N PRO A 174 23.57 -11.82 22.53
CA PRO A 174 24.26 -11.73 21.25
C PRO A 174 23.64 -12.66 20.21
N TYR A 175 24.01 -12.47 18.94
CA TYR A 175 23.64 -13.40 17.88
C TYR A 175 24.16 -14.82 18.16
N VAL A 176 23.23 -15.77 18.18
CA VAL A 176 23.51 -17.22 18.27
C VAL A 176 22.79 -17.88 17.11
N ARG A 177 23.55 -18.48 16.19
CA ARG A 177 23.02 -18.95 14.90
C ARG A 177 21.79 -19.84 15.04
N GLU A 178 21.76 -20.71 16.04
CA GLU A 178 20.69 -21.67 16.26
C GLU A 178 19.37 -20.99 16.68
N ASN A 179 19.43 -19.80 17.28
CA ASN A 179 18.25 -19.08 17.75
C ASN A 179 17.54 -18.32 16.63
N TYR A 180 18.24 -18.03 15.53
CA TYR A 180 17.78 -17.12 14.48
C TYR A 180 17.74 -17.79 13.10
N LEU A 181 16.60 -17.68 12.44
CA LEU A 181 16.44 -18.05 11.03
C LEU A 181 16.08 -16.80 10.24
N PHE A 182 16.98 -16.35 9.38
CA PHE A 182 16.73 -15.23 8.48
C PHE A 182 16.74 -15.65 7.02
N ARG A 183 15.86 -15.07 6.20
CA ARG A 183 15.93 -15.19 4.74
C ARG A 183 15.45 -13.92 4.07
N HIS A 184 16.01 -13.59 2.92
CA HIS A 184 15.57 -12.49 2.08
C HIS A 184 15.57 -12.91 0.61
N THR A 185 14.79 -12.24 -0.24
CA THR A 185 14.93 -12.41 -1.70
C THR A 185 16.23 -11.78 -2.19
N LYS A 186 16.71 -12.15 -3.38
CA LYS A 186 17.96 -11.63 -4.00
C LYS A 186 17.93 -10.16 -4.43
N THR A 187 16.82 -9.44 -4.23
CA THR A 187 16.80 -8.02 -4.61
C THR A 187 17.64 -7.18 -3.66
N GLN A 188 18.33 -6.15 -4.18
CA GLN A 188 19.17 -5.26 -3.36
C GLN A 188 18.41 -4.70 -2.16
N ARG A 189 17.15 -4.28 -2.37
CA ARG A 189 16.32 -3.66 -1.34
C ARG A 189 15.93 -4.61 -0.21
N THR A 190 15.69 -5.90 -0.48
CA THR A 190 15.34 -6.89 0.54
C THR A 190 16.57 -7.33 1.32
N GLU A 191 17.70 -7.53 0.64
CA GLU A 191 18.97 -7.82 1.29
C GLU A 191 19.42 -6.67 2.21
N ALA A 192 19.40 -5.43 1.72
CA ALA A 192 19.75 -4.26 2.52
C ALA A 192 18.78 -4.06 3.70
N SER A 193 17.49 -4.39 3.54
CA SER A 193 16.49 -4.35 4.61
C SER A 193 16.79 -5.38 5.70
N PHE A 194 17.14 -6.61 5.32
CA PHE A 194 17.62 -7.63 6.25
C PHE A 194 18.85 -7.15 7.02
N ARG A 195 19.85 -6.59 6.32
CA ARG A 195 21.08 -6.09 6.95
C ARG A 195 20.79 -4.98 7.95
N ALA A 196 19.91 -4.04 7.59
CA ALA A 196 19.49 -2.97 8.50
C ALA A 196 18.78 -3.51 9.75
N PHE A 197 17.91 -4.50 9.59
CA PHE A 197 17.23 -5.17 10.71
C PHE A 197 18.24 -5.90 11.61
N ALA A 198 19.19 -6.63 11.03
CA ALA A 198 20.26 -7.30 11.77
C ALA A 198 21.12 -6.31 12.56
N ASP A 199 21.47 -5.16 11.97
CA ASP A 199 22.16 -4.07 12.68
C ASP A 199 21.33 -3.48 13.82
N GLY A 200 20.02 -3.38 13.63
CA GLY A 200 19.11 -2.95 14.69
C GLY A 200 19.10 -3.89 15.89
N LEU A 201 19.19 -5.21 15.66
CA LEU A 201 19.21 -6.23 16.71
C LEU A 201 20.58 -6.37 17.41
N PHE A 202 21.67 -6.36 16.64
CA PHE A 202 22.98 -6.82 17.12
C PHE A 202 24.07 -5.74 17.12
N GLY A 203 23.74 -4.52 16.72
CA GLY A 203 24.65 -3.38 16.65
C GLY A 203 25.17 -3.10 15.24
N ASP A 204 25.71 -1.91 15.05
CA ASP A 204 26.09 -1.39 13.74
C ASP A 204 27.20 -2.24 13.08
N GLY A 205 26.97 -2.65 11.83
CA GLY A 205 27.85 -3.53 11.08
C GLY A 205 27.76 -5.01 11.45
N ALA A 206 26.95 -5.41 12.43
CA ALA A 206 26.82 -6.80 12.84
C ALA A 206 26.22 -7.70 11.77
N TYR A 207 25.51 -7.15 10.76
CA TYR A 207 24.95 -7.92 9.66
C TYR A 207 25.99 -8.79 8.92
N VAL A 208 27.28 -8.44 8.95
CA VAL A 208 28.36 -9.25 8.31
C VAL A 208 28.59 -10.59 9.01
N HIS A 209 28.15 -10.72 10.25
CA HIS A 209 28.28 -11.92 11.09
C HIS A 209 26.96 -12.69 11.23
N VAL A 210 25.86 -12.16 10.66
CA VAL A 210 24.56 -12.83 10.67
C VAL A 210 24.37 -13.55 9.35
N ASN A 211 24.23 -14.88 9.40
CA ASN A 211 24.08 -15.71 8.21
C ASN A 211 22.59 -15.94 7.89
N PRO A 212 22.03 -15.34 6.83
CA PRO A 212 20.73 -15.73 6.33
C PRO A 212 20.82 -17.04 5.53
N GLU A 213 19.71 -17.78 5.47
CA GLU A 213 19.55 -18.87 4.52
C GLU A 213 19.47 -18.30 3.08
N PRO A 214 20.03 -19.00 2.09
CA PRO A 214 19.98 -18.54 0.70
C PRO A 214 18.57 -18.64 0.12
N GLU A 215 18.23 -17.70 -0.77
CA GLU A 215 16.99 -17.80 -1.55
C GLU A 215 17.03 -19.02 -2.50
N PRO A 216 16.04 -19.94 -2.43
CA PRO A 216 15.95 -21.08 -3.34
C PRO A 216 15.69 -20.65 -4.79
N ALA A 217 15.77 -21.59 -5.74
CA ALA A 217 15.51 -21.30 -7.15
C ALA A 217 14.06 -20.86 -7.39
N ASP A 218 13.11 -21.66 -6.91
CA ASP A 218 11.68 -21.36 -6.92
C ASP A 218 11.26 -20.98 -5.49
N ASP A 219 11.37 -19.70 -5.14
CA ASP A 219 10.98 -19.23 -3.80
C ASP A 219 9.47 -19.07 -3.67
N THR A 220 8.81 -20.18 -3.37
CA THR A 220 7.35 -20.27 -3.16
C THR A 220 6.89 -19.73 -1.80
N LEU A 221 7.77 -19.19 -0.96
CA LEU A 221 7.42 -18.64 0.34
C LEU A 221 7.60 -17.12 0.37
N LEU A 222 8.69 -16.57 -0.18
CA LEU A 222 8.89 -15.11 -0.21
C LEU A 222 8.34 -14.45 -1.49
N LYS A 223 8.26 -15.16 -2.61
CA LYS A 223 7.73 -14.60 -3.86
C LYS A 223 6.94 -15.64 -4.69
N PRO A 224 5.97 -16.34 -4.09
CA PRO A 224 5.16 -17.35 -4.78
C PRO A 224 4.51 -16.84 -6.07
N TYR A 225 4.17 -15.56 -6.15
CA TYR A 225 3.55 -14.96 -7.34
C TYR A 225 4.47 -14.98 -8.58
N ASP A 226 5.79 -15.00 -8.44
CA ASP A 226 6.74 -15.02 -9.58
C ASP A 226 6.66 -16.33 -10.37
N PHE A 227 6.17 -17.40 -9.76
CA PHE A 227 6.14 -18.75 -10.34
C PHE A 227 4.70 -19.23 -10.59
N CYS A 228 3.72 -18.32 -10.66
CA CYS A 228 2.32 -18.68 -10.85
C CYS A 228 1.69 -18.03 -12.09
N PRO A 229 1.52 -18.79 -13.19
CA PRO A 229 0.88 -18.28 -14.41
C PRO A 229 -0.56 -17.78 -14.19
N ALA A 230 -1.30 -18.37 -13.24
CA ALA A 230 -2.64 -17.91 -12.90
C ALA A 230 -2.64 -16.53 -12.21
N TYR A 231 -1.55 -16.17 -11.53
CA TYR A 231 -1.37 -14.84 -10.95
C TYR A 231 -1.07 -13.82 -12.04
N ASP A 232 -0.18 -14.13 -12.99
CA ASP A 232 0.09 -13.28 -14.16
C ASP A 232 -1.19 -13.03 -14.97
N ALA A 233 -1.96 -14.08 -15.24
CA ALA A 233 -3.24 -13.95 -15.92
C ALA A 233 -4.24 -13.06 -15.16
N ASN A 234 -4.25 -13.11 -13.82
CA ASN A 234 -5.08 -12.22 -13.00
C ASN A 234 -4.59 -10.77 -13.07
N LYS A 235 -3.28 -10.56 -12.97
CA LYS A 235 -2.64 -9.25 -13.08
C LYS A 235 -2.91 -8.60 -14.43
N ASP A 236 -2.95 -9.36 -15.51
CA ASP A 236 -3.29 -8.84 -16.83
C ASP A 236 -4.79 -8.51 -16.93
N ARG A 237 -5.68 -9.38 -16.45
CA ARG A 237 -7.12 -9.07 -16.36
C ARG A 237 -7.42 -7.83 -15.54
N ASN A 238 -6.63 -7.57 -14.50
CA ASN A 238 -6.81 -6.39 -13.66
C ASN A 238 -6.48 -5.07 -14.38
N LYS A 239 -5.83 -5.14 -15.56
CA LYS A 239 -5.59 -3.99 -16.45
C LYS A 239 -6.65 -3.85 -17.53
N ASP A 240 -7.55 -4.83 -17.68
CA ASP A 240 -8.60 -4.79 -18.71
C ASP A 240 -9.50 -3.59 -18.51
N ALA A 241 -10.14 -3.15 -19.60
CA ALA A 241 -11.09 -2.05 -19.54
C ALA A 241 -12.21 -2.31 -18.52
N ASN A 242 -12.60 -3.56 -18.29
CA ASN A 242 -13.68 -3.93 -17.36
C ASN A 242 -13.22 -4.18 -15.92
N SER A 243 -11.94 -3.98 -15.58
CA SER A 243 -11.49 -4.06 -14.18
C SER A 243 -12.08 -2.92 -13.34
N GLU A 244 -12.19 -3.12 -12.03
CA GLU A 244 -12.74 -2.11 -11.13
C GLU A 244 -11.89 -0.84 -11.12
N GLN A 245 -10.57 -0.95 -11.15
CA GLN A 245 -9.68 0.20 -11.27
C GLN A 245 -9.92 0.95 -12.58
N SER A 246 -9.99 0.25 -13.72
CA SER A 246 -10.26 0.86 -15.03
C SER A 246 -11.62 1.54 -15.10
N LYS A 247 -12.67 0.94 -14.52
CA LYS A 247 -13.99 1.57 -14.39
C LYS A 247 -13.93 2.82 -13.52
N PHE A 248 -13.20 2.77 -12.41
CA PHE A 248 -13.06 3.89 -11.50
C PHE A 248 -12.40 5.10 -12.15
N LEU A 249 -11.35 4.88 -12.96
CA LEU A 249 -10.70 5.92 -13.75
C LEU A 249 -11.64 6.65 -14.72
N ARG A 250 -12.73 6.01 -15.15
CA ARG A 250 -13.76 6.59 -16.01
C ARG A 250 -15.00 7.06 -15.25
N SER A 251 -15.00 6.95 -13.92
CA SER A 251 -16.13 7.38 -13.10
C SER A 251 -16.24 8.91 -13.06
N PRO A 252 -17.45 9.47 -12.88
CA PRO A 252 -17.63 10.91 -12.71
C PRO A 252 -16.78 11.49 -11.57
N LEU A 253 -16.64 10.76 -10.46
CA LEU A 253 -15.83 11.17 -9.32
C LEU A 253 -14.34 11.34 -9.69
N PHE A 254 -13.75 10.36 -10.38
CA PHE A 254 -12.34 10.42 -10.73
C PHE A 254 -12.08 11.48 -11.80
N LEU A 255 -12.94 11.57 -12.82
CA LEU A 255 -12.83 12.58 -13.86
C LEU A 255 -12.99 14.00 -13.29
N GLN A 256 -13.90 14.20 -12.34
CA GLN A 256 -14.01 15.47 -11.62
C GLN A 256 -12.75 15.76 -10.80
N THR A 257 -12.20 14.75 -10.12
CA THR A 257 -10.94 14.89 -9.36
C THR A 257 -9.79 15.35 -10.25
N LEU A 258 -9.64 14.76 -11.45
CA LEU A 258 -8.64 15.22 -12.43
C LEU A 258 -8.88 16.66 -12.88
N SER A 259 -10.14 17.02 -13.15
CA SER A 259 -10.54 18.38 -13.52
C SER A 259 -10.21 19.39 -12.43
N ASP A 260 -10.49 19.04 -11.17
CA ASP A 260 -10.26 19.90 -10.01
C ASP A 260 -8.76 20.11 -9.76
N ILE A 261 -7.95 19.06 -9.86
CA ILE A 261 -6.48 19.15 -9.77
C ILE A 261 -5.95 20.05 -10.89
N SER A 262 -6.39 19.83 -12.12
CA SER A 262 -5.95 20.60 -13.29
C SER A 262 -6.28 22.09 -13.15
N THR A 263 -7.52 22.38 -12.71
CA THR A 263 -8.00 23.74 -12.47
C THR A 263 -7.23 24.41 -11.34
N ARG A 264 -7.02 23.72 -10.21
CA ARG A 264 -6.19 24.21 -9.09
C ARG A 264 -4.79 24.61 -9.56
N LEU A 265 -4.22 23.88 -10.51
CA LEU A 265 -2.90 24.13 -11.09
C LEU A 265 -2.90 25.18 -12.21
N GLY A 266 -4.05 25.80 -12.50
CA GLY A 266 -4.20 26.87 -13.50
C GLY A 266 -4.26 26.39 -14.95
N PHE A 267 -4.41 25.09 -15.20
CA PHE A 267 -4.62 24.57 -16.54
C PHE A 267 -6.06 24.80 -17.00
N GLN A 268 -6.23 25.18 -18.26
CA GLN A 268 -7.55 25.38 -18.91
C GLN A 268 -8.07 24.11 -19.59
N TYR A 269 -7.41 22.98 -19.35
CA TYR A 269 -7.73 21.66 -19.86
C TYR A 269 -7.39 20.62 -18.80
N ASN A 270 -7.98 19.42 -18.92
CA ASN A 270 -7.69 18.34 -18.00
C ASN A 270 -6.32 17.73 -18.29
N LEU A 271 -5.48 17.68 -17.26
CA LEU A 271 -4.25 16.89 -17.28
C LEU A 271 -4.58 15.41 -17.48
N SER A 272 -3.65 14.69 -18.10
CA SER A 272 -3.79 13.23 -18.23
C SER A 272 -3.63 12.54 -16.87
N VAL A 273 -4.14 11.31 -16.78
CA VAL A 273 -3.93 10.45 -15.60
C VAL A 273 -2.44 10.31 -15.31
N ASP A 274 -1.62 10.05 -16.34
CA ASP A 274 -0.17 9.89 -16.20
C ASP A 274 0.53 11.15 -15.65
N GLN A 275 0.08 12.35 -16.02
CA GLN A 275 0.62 13.60 -15.49
C GLN A 275 0.28 13.78 -14.00
N VAL A 276 -0.96 13.46 -13.62
CA VAL A 276 -1.39 13.49 -12.22
C VAL A 276 -0.66 12.42 -11.40
N GLU A 277 -0.51 11.21 -11.95
CA GLU A 277 0.26 10.13 -11.33
C GLU A 277 1.74 10.46 -11.19
N ALA A 278 2.35 11.17 -12.14
CA ALA A 278 3.75 11.60 -12.02
C ALA A 278 3.94 12.53 -10.80
N MET A 279 3.08 13.54 -10.65
CA MET A 279 3.11 14.44 -9.49
C MET A 279 2.81 13.70 -8.18
N TRP A 280 1.84 12.77 -8.21
CA TRP A 280 1.48 11.96 -7.06
C TRP A 280 2.61 11.03 -6.64
N ASP A 281 3.28 10.38 -7.59
CA ASP A 281 4.42 9.51 -7.32
C ASP A 281 5.57 10.28 -6.70
N GLN A 282 5.92 11.45 -7.25
CA GLN A 282 6.98 12.26 -6.68
C GLN A 282 6.68 12.71 -5.25
N CYS A 283 5.46 13.20 -5.00
CA CYS A 283 5.00 13.54 -3.65
C CYS A 283 5.23 12.40 -2.67
N ARG A 284 4.75 11.20 -3.01
CA ARG A 284 4.83 10.03 -2.12
C ARG A 284 6.25 9.56 -1.88
N PHE A 285 7.08 9.58 -2.92
CA PHE A 285 8.49 9.19 -2.81
C PHE A 285 9.28 10.17 -1.95
N GLU A 286 9.23 11.47 -2.23
CA GLU A 286 9.95 12.48 -1.43
C GLU A 286 9.49 12.49 0.02
N GLN A 287 8.18 12.35 0.25
CA GLN A 287 7.65 12.25 1.61
C GLN A 287 8.20 11.03 2.37
N ALA A 288 8.40 9.91 1.67
CA ALA A 288 8.97 8.71 2.26
C ALA A 288 10.48 8.82 2.45
N TRP A 289 11.20 9.55 1.60
CA TRP A 289 12.65 9.76 1.74
C TRP A 289 12.99 10.76 2.84
N HIS A 290 12.16 11.79 3.01
CA HIS A 290 12.41 12.91 3.92
C HIS A 290 11.19 13.14 4.83
N ILE A 291 11.03 12.31 5.87
CA ILE A 291 9.84 12.32 6.74
C ILE A 291 9.59 13.70 7.37
N GLN A 292 10.67 14.42 7.71
CA GLN A 292 10.60 15.74 8.36
C GLN A 292 10.34 16.89 7.38
N GLU A 293 10.59 16.70 6.08
CA GLU A 293 10.47 17.74 5.07
C GLU A 293 9.15 17.59 4.30
N TYR A 294 8.62 18.71 3.81
CA TYR A 294 7.41 18.71 3.00
C TYR A 294 7.74 18.70 1.51
N SER A 295 7.31 17.65 0.80
CA SER A 295 7.48 17.59 -0.65
C SER A 295 6.61 18.66 -1.34
N PRO A 296 7.19 19.53 -2.19
CA PRO A 296 6.43 20.52 -2.93
C PRO A 296 5.31 19.90 -3.78
N TRP A 297 5.54 18.69 -4.31
CA TRP A 297 4.56 17.99 -5.13
C TRP A 297 3.34 17.52 -4.34
N CYS A 298 3.43 17.39 -3.02
CA CYS A 298 2.26 17.07 -2.20
C CYS A 298 1.26 18.22 -2.09
N SER A 299 1.72 19.47 -2.20
CA SER A 299 0.85 20.66 -2.12
C SER A 299 -0.12 20.83 -3.30
N VAL A 300 0.14 20.09 -4.38
CA VAL A 300 -0.72 20.01 -5.57
C VAL A 300 -2.09 19.43 -5.22
N PHE A 301 -2.16 18.54 -4.22
CA PHE A 301 -3.35 17.74 -3.94
C PHE A 301 -4.04 18.19 -2.65
N THR A 302 -5.37 18.24 -2.67
CA THR A 302 -6.16 18.38 -1.43
C THR A 302 -6.31 17.05 -0.70
N LYS A 303 -6.70 17.09 0.58
CA LYS A 303 -6.88 15.88 1.43
C LYS A 303 -7.90 14.92 0.80
N GLU A 304 -8.96 15.45 0.24
CA GLU A 304 -10.04 14.70 -0.42
C GLU A 304 -9.55 14.05 -1.71
N GLN A 305 -8.76 14.78 -2.52
CA GLN A 305 -8.19 14.26 -3.76
C GLN A 305 -7.21 13.12 -3.49
N VAL A 306 -6.38 13.24 -2.45
CA VAL A 306 -5.50 12.16 -1.98
C VAL A 306 -6.29 10.88 -1.67
N ASN A 307 -7.43 10.99 -0.98
CA ASN A 307 -8.26 9.83 -0.67
C ASN A 307 -8.86 9.16 -1.92
N VAL A 308 -9.21 9.94 -2.95
CA VAL A 308 -9.67 9.42 -4.25
C VAL A 308 -8.53 8.69 -4.97
N LEU A 309 -7.32 9.27 -4.98
CA LEU A 309 -6.12 8.65 -5.58
C LEU A 309 -5.72 7.36 -4.85
N GLU A 310 -5.81 7.33 -3.53
CA GLU A 310 -5.59 6.11 -2.74
C GLU A 310 -6.63 5.03 -3.07
N TYR A 311 -7.91 5.39 -3.21
CA TYR A 311 -8.94 4.41 -3.54
C TYR A 311 -8.71 3.75 -4.90
N LYS A 312 -8.19 4.50 -5.89
CA LYS A 312 -7.74 3.92 -7.17
C LYS A 312 -6.67 2.84 -6.95
N GLU A 313 -5.68 3.09 -6.09
CA GLU A 313 -4.64 2.11 -5.76
C GLU A 313 -5.23 0.89 -5.05
N ASP A 314 -6.13 1.11 -4.10
CA ASP A 314 -6.79 0.04 -3.34
C ASP A 314 -7.58 -0.91 -4.24
N LEU A 315 -8.32 -0.40 -5.23
CA LEU A 315 -8.99 -1.24 -6.23
C LEU A 315 -7.97 -2.10 -7.00
N GLY A 316 -6.84 -1.53 -7.39
CA GLY A 316 -5.77 -2.28 -8.05
C GLY A 316 -5.27 -3.44 -7.17
N TYR A 317 -4.84 -3.14 -5.95
CA TYR A 317 -4.28 -4.13 -5.04
C TYR A 317 -5.30 -5.17 -4.55
N TYR A 318 -6.55 -4.76 -4.30
CA TYR A 318 -7.62 -5.65 -3.82
C TYR A 318 -7.89 -6.78 -4.81
N TYR A 319 -8.01 -6.44 -6.10
CA TYR A 319 -8.30 -7.41 -7.16
C TYR A 319 -7.07 -8.12 -7.71
N GLN A 320 -5.85 -7.60 -7.48
CA GLN A 320 -4.62 -8.29 -7.88
C GLN A 320 -4.14 -9.29 -6.82
N ASN A 321 -4.14 -8.89 -5.54
CA ASN A 321 -3.34 -9.53 -4.49
C ASN A 321 -4.16 -9.95 -3.26
N SER A 322 -5.48 -9.72 -3.24
CA SER A 322 -6.29 -9.94 -2.04
C SER A 322 -7.66 -10.54 -2.38
N TYR A 323 -8.70 -10.18 -1.63
CA TYR A 323 -10.03 -10.80 -1.66
C TYR A 323 -10.74 -10.71 -3.01
N GLY A 324 -10.34 -9.80 -3.90
CA GLY A 324 -10.83 -9.74 -5.27
C GLY A 324 -10.22 -10.82 -6.19
N TYR A 325 -9.13 -11.47 -5.77
CA TYR A 325 -8.50 -12.59 -6.46
C TYR A 325 -8.75 -13.91 -5.71
N PRO A 326 -9.58 -14.83 -6.24
CA PRO A 326 -9.96 -16.05 -5.52
C PRO A 326 -8.81 -16.99 -5.10
N LYS A 327 -7.63 -16.89 -5.74
CA LYS A 327 -6.46 -17.71 -5.43
C LYS A 327 -5.40 -17.00 -4.58
N ALA A 328 -5.65 -15.77 -4.12
CA ALA A 328 -4.69 -14.99 -3.35
C ALA A 328 -4.22 -15.74 -2.09
N ALA A 329 -5.16 -16.22 -1.27
CA ALA A 329 -4.88 -16.99 -0.07
C ALA A 329 -4.07 -18.27 -0.34
N ASP A 330 -4.29 -18.92 -1.49
CA ASP A 330 -3.60 -20.17 -1.84
C ASP A 330 -2.12 -19.93 -2.19
N LEU A 331 -1.77 -18.74 -2.70
CA LEU A 331 -0.38 -18.40 -3.01
C LEU A 331 0.48 -18.27 -1.75
N ALA A 332 -0.07 -17.72 -0.67
CA ALA A 332 0.63 -17.59 0.61
C ALA A 332 0.62 -18.89 1.45
N CYS A 333 0.20 -20.03 0.88
CA CYS A 333 0.11 -21.31 1.60
C CYS A 333 1.42 -21.67 2.31
N TYR A 334 2.55 -21.57 1.61
CA TYR A 334 3.85 -21.94 2.16
C TYR A 334 4.26 -21.02 3.31
N ALA A 335 4.03 -19.71 3.20
CA ALA A 335 4.33 -18.76 4.27
C ALA A 335 3.46 -19.00 5.51
N VAL A 336 2.16 -19.25 5.36
CA VAL A 336 1.28 -19.57 6.50
C VAL A 336 1.64 -20.92 7.12
N SER A 337 1.93 -21.93 6.30
CA SER A 337 2.35 -23.25 6.79
C SER A 337 3.65 -23.17 7.59
N ASP A 338 4.64 -22.44 7.07
CA ASP A 338 5.91 -22.18 7.75
C ASP A 338 5.70 -21.50 9.11
N MET A 339 4.93 -20.41 9.15
CA MET A 339 4.60 -19.71 10.40
C MET A 339 4.00 -20.66 11.43
N ILE A 340 2.95 -21.41 11.07
CA ILE A 340 2.27 -22.30 12.02
C ILE A 340 3.19 -23.43 12.48
N GLN A 341 4.01 -24.01 11.58
CA GLN A 341 4.97 -25.06 11.93
C GLN A 341 6.03 -24.57 12.93
N HIS A 342 6.54 -23.34 12.75
CA HIS A 342 7.48 -22.75 13.70
C HIS A 342 6.83 -22.43 15.05
N LEU A 343 5.62 -21.87 15.06
CA LEU A 343 4.90 -21.54 16.30
C LEU A 343 4.44 -22.78 17.09
N ALA A 344 4.22 -23.91 16.41
CA ALA A 344 3.85 -25.17 17.05
C ALA A 344 4.95 -25.76 17.94
N ARG A 345 6.19 -25.33 17.74
CA ARG A 345 7.38 -25.91 18.37
C ARG A 345 8.03 -24.87 19.29
N PRO A 346 8.24 -25.17 20.59
CA PRO A 346 8.93 -24.25 21.49
C PRO A 346 10.44 -24.16 21.24
N GLU A 347 11.01 -25.12 20.51
CA GLU A 347 12.45 -25.20 20.25
C GLU A 347 12.93 -24.15 19.25
N ASN A 348 14.25 -24.02 19.15
CA ASN A 348 14.94 -23.19 18.17
C ASN A 348 14.53 -23.50 16.72
N PRO A 349 14.52 -22.49 15.83
CA PRO A 349 14.82 -21.06 16.09
C PRO A 349 13.70 -20.36 16.85
N THR A 350 14.06 -19.46 17.78
CA THR A 350 13.12 -18.61 18.55
C THR A 350 12.76 -17.33 17.80
N VAL A 351 13.59 -16.89 16.86
CA VAL A 351 13.32 -15.75 15.97
C VAL A 351 13.43 -16.18 14.53
N ILE A 352 12.37 -15.94 13.76
CA ILE A 352 12.30 -16.20 12.33
C ILE A 352 11.99 -14.86 11.64
N GLY A 353 12.83 -14.43 10.69
CA GLY A 353 12.67 -13.17 9.99
C GLY A 353 12.83 -13.31 8.48
N TYR A 354 11.77 -12.98 7.76
CA TYR A 354 11.68 -13.11 6.31
C TYR A 354 11.49 -11.76 5.64
N PHE A 355 12.35 -11.41 4.67
CA PHE A 355 12.34 -10.12 4.00
C PHE A 355 11.93 -10.25 2.53
N THR A 356 10.79 -9.65 2.20
CA THR A 356 10.04 -9.81 0.95
C THR A 356 9.51 -8.46 0.40
N HIS A 357 8.46 -8.50 -0.43
CA HIS A 357 7.84 -7.44 -1.18
C HIS A 357 6.38 -7.23 -0.76
N GLU A 358 5.78 -6.13 -1.20
CA GLU A 358 4.40 -5.76 -0.87
C GLU A 358 3.39 -6.84 -1.24
N THR A 359 3.59 -7.51 -2.38
CA THR A 359 2.68 -8.52 -2.89
C THR A 359 2.56 -9.69 -1.92
N GLU A 360 3.67 -10.17 -1.37
CA GLU A 360 3.63 -11.31 -0.44
C GLU A 360 2.94 -10.95 0.88
N ILE A 361 3.17 -9.74 1.40
CA ILE A 361 2.46 -9.27 2.60
C ILE A 361 0.94 -9.21 2.34
N GLN A 362 0.50 -8.73 1.17
CA GLN A 362 -0.93 -8.66 0.84
C GLN A 362 -1.57 -10.05 0.68
N LEU A 363 -0.88 -10.98 0.03
CA LEU A 363 -1.31 -12.38 -0.11
C LEU A 363 -1.39 -13.06 1.26
N PHE A 364 -0.40 -12.84 2.12
CA PHE A 364 -0.36 -13.37 3.48
C PHE A 364 -1.50 -12.83 4.35
N LEU A 365 -1.75 -11.52 4.33
CA LEU A 365 -2.89 -10.92 5.04
C LEU A 365 -4.23 -11.48 4.56
N ASN A 366 -4.38 -11.71 3.25
CA ASN A 366 -5.55 -12.38 2.69
C ASN A 366 -5.70 -13.81 3.23
N ALA A 367 -4.60 -14.58 3.26
CA ALA A 367 -4.57 -15.94 3.77
C ALA A 367 -4.89 -16.04 5.28
N LEU A 368 -4.51 -15.02 6.06
CA LEU A 368 -4.88 -14.88 7.47
C LEU A 368 -6.36 -14.53 7.67
N GLY A 369 -7.06 -14.02 6.66
CA GLY A 369 -8.39 -13.45 6.79
C GLY A 369 -8.40 -12.05 7.41
N ALA A 370 -7.29 -11.32 7.34
CA ALA A 370 -7.15 -10.01 7.96
C ALA A 370 -7.68 -8.87 7.07
N LYS A 371 -8.32 -7.88 7.70
CA LYS A 371 -8.73 -6.61 7.07
C LYS A 371 -9.68 -6.80 5.89
N GLN A 372 -10.51 -7.82 5.95
CA GLN A 372 -11.59 -8.04 4.99
C GLN A 372 -12.73 -7.04 5.24
N ASP A 373 -13.17 -6.38 4.18
CA ASP A 373 -14.37 -5.56 4.21
C ASP A 373 -15.65 -6.40 4.17
N ARG A 374 -16.73 -5.86 4.74
CA ARG A 374 -18.08 -6.46 4.60
C ARG A 374 -18.57 -6.40 3.15
N GLU A 375 -18.26 -5.32 2.46
CA GLU A 375 -18.54 -5.13 1.04
C GLU A 375 -17.23 -4.97 0.27
N ALA A 376 -17.10 -5.63 -0.88
CA ALA A 376 -15.92 -5.46 -1.71
C ALA A 376 -15.80 -4.00 -2.21
N PRO A 377 -14.61 -3.39 -2.18
CA PRO A 377 -14.34 -2.13 -2.87
C PRO A 377 -14.63 -2.28 -4.36
N ARG A 378 -15.38 -1.34 -4.94
CA ARG A 378 -15.75 -1.29 -6.36
C ARG A 378 -15.61 0.12 -6.91
N ALA A 379 -15.64 0.25 -8.22
CA ALA A 379 -15.59 1.53 -8.91
C ALA A 379 -16.75 2.48 -8.54
N ASP A 380 -17.90 1.94 -8.10
CA ASP A 380 -19.14 2.69 -7.90
C ASP A 380 -19.47 3.00 -6.43
N ASN A 381 -18.69 2.51 -5.47
CA ASN A 381 -19.03 2.59 -4.04
C ASN A 381 -18.01 3.34 -3.16
N TYR A 382 -17.15 4.19 -3.74
CA TYR A 382 -16.15 4.99 -2.99
C TYR A 382 -16.69 5.62 -1.70
N TYR A 383 -17.87 6.25 -1.75
CA TYR A 383 -18.46 6.93 -0.60
C TYR A 383 -18.86 5.96 0.53
N ALA A 384 -19.32 4.76 0.19
CA ALA A 384 -19.58 3.71 1.17
C ALA A 384 -18.29 3.12 1.74
N MET A 385 -17.20 3.15 0.96
CA MET A 385 -15.88 2.59 1.30
C MET A 385 -14.92 3.61 1.95
N ARG A 386 -15.43 4.71 2.50
CA ARG A 386 -14.61 5.71 3.22
C ARG A 386 -13.92 5.15 4.46
N ASN A 387 -14.58 4.21 5.15
CA ASN A 387 -14.08 3.55 6.36
C ASN A 387 -13.71 2.07 6.11
N ARG A 388 -13.31 1.76 4.88
CA ARG A 388 -12.88 0.41 4.47
C ARG A 388 -11.71 -0.11 5.33
N GLN A 389 -11.71 -1.40 5.57
CA GLN A 389 -10.63 -2.14 6.21
C GLN A 389 -9.47 -2.36 5.25
N PHE A 390 -9.76 -2.62 3.97
CA PHE A 390 -8.73 -2.74 2.93
C PHE A 390 -8.27 -1.35 2.46
N ARG A 391 -7.25 -0.83 3.14
CA ARG A 391 -6.58 0.44 2.79
C ARG A 391 -5.08 0.22 2.66
N SER A 392 -4.54 0.32 1.44
CA SER A 392 -3.17 -0.08 1.12
C SER A 392 -2.09 0.67 1.90
N SER A 393 -2.31 1.92 2.30
CA SER A 393 -1.41 2.68 3.18
C SER A 393 -1.31 2.13 4.60
N GLU A 394 -2.38 1.54 5.11
CA GLU A 394 -2.41 0.92 6.44
C GLU A 394 -1.94 -0.55 6.39
N LEU A 395 -2.17 -1.23 5.26
CA LEU A 395 -1.80 -2.63 5.09
C LEU A 395 -0.34 -2.79 4.73
N THR A 396 0.11 -2.14 3.67
CA THR A 396 1.43 -2.38 3.09
C THR A 396 2.17 -1.09 2.75
N PRO A 397 2.43 -0.19 3.72
CA PRO A 397 3.41 0.90 3.55
C PRO A 397 4.82 0.35 3.30
N PHE A 398 5.81 1.22 3.07
CA PHE A 398 7.20 0.76 3.14
C PHE A 398 7.49 0.13 4.50
N ALA A 399 8.40 -0.85 4.56
CA ALA A 399 8.72 -1.65 5.75
C ALA A 399 7.53 -2.36 6.43
N ALA A 400 6.39 -2.46 5.74
CA ALA A 400 5.23 -3.17 6.25
C ALA A 400 5.59 -4.57 6.71
N ASN A 401 5.02 -4.99 7.82
CA ASN A 401 5.34 -6.28 8.40
C ASN A 401 4.14 -6.94 9.07
N VAL A 402 4.19 -8.27 9.07
CA VAL A 402 3.31 -9.12 9.85
C VAL A 402 4.18 -9.95 10.79
N ALA A 403 3.93 -9.82 12.09
CA ALA A 403 4.58 -10.63 13.11
C ALA A 403 3.55 -11.56 13.77
N ALA A 404 3.96 -12.80 14.07
CA ALA A 404 3.19 -13.72 14.89
C ALA A 404 4.03 -14.13 16.09
N VAL A 405 3.53 -13.85 17.29
CA VAL A 405 4.28 -14.02 18.54
C VAL A 405 3.62 -15.11 19.38
N ARG A 406 4.38 -16.16 19.67
CA ARG A 406 3.98 -17.26 20.55
C ARG A 406 4.22 -16.88 22.00
N TYR A 407 3.20 -17.04 22.82
CA TYR A 407 3.28 -16.88 24.26
C TYR A 407 3.13 -18.22 24.98
N GLN A 408 3.97 -18.45 25.98
CA GLN A 408 3.80 -19.52 26.95
C GLN A 408 3.06 -18.97 28.17
N CYS A 409 1.90 -19.53 28.47
CA CYS A 409 0.99 -19.08 29.52
C CYS A 409 0.89 -20.10 30.66
N THR A 410 0.44 -19.64 31.84
CA THR A 410 0.16 -20.51 32.99
C THR A 410 -1.22 -21.18 32.95
N ASP A 411 -2.03 -20.89 31.93
CA ASP A 411 -3.34 -21.51 31.73
C ASP A 411 -3.15 -23.02 31.43
N PRO A 412 -3.65 -23.94 32.27
CA PRO A 412 -3.45 -25.36 32.06
C PRO A 412 -4.27 -25.94 30.90
N ARG A 413 -5.33 -25.24 30.46
CA ARG A 413 -6.16 -25.67 29.31
C ARG A 413 -5.58 -25.15 28.01
N GLU A 414 -5.14 -23.89 28.03
CA GLU A 414 -4.57 -23.22 26.86
C GLU A 414 -3.16 -22.65 27.18
N PRO A 415 -2.14 -23.53 27.33
CA PRO A 415 -0.80 -23.12 27.75
C PRO A 415 -0.05 -22.32 26.68
N VAL A 416 -0.56 -22.28 25.45
CA VAL A 416 0.01 -21.54 24.33
C VAL A 416 -1.03 -20.59 23.77
N LYS A 417 -0.64 -19.34 23.57
CA LYS A 417 -1.45 -18.33 22.90
C LYS A 417 -0.62 -17.57 21.88
N VAL A 418 -1.26 -16.93 20.91
CA VAL A 418 -0.60 -16.19 19.84
C VAL A 418 -1.21 -14.80 19.72
N ILE A 419 -0.38 -13.79 19.45
CA ILE A 419 -0.84 -12.49 18.93
C ILE A 419 -0.25 -12.30 17.55
N PHE A 420 -1.07 -11.87 16.60
CA PHE A 420 -0.64 -11.41 15.29
C PHE A 420 -0.56 -9.88 15.30
N PHE A 421 0.52 -9.31 14.78
CA PHE A 421 0.70 -7.88 14.62
C PHE A 421 0.81 -7.54 13.14
N LEU A 422 0.16 -6.46 12.73
CA LEU A 422 0.34 -5.82 11.43
C LEU A 422 0.89 -4.42 11.66
N ASN A 423 2.08 -4.16 11.16
CA ASN A 423 2.76 -2.87 11.32
C ASN A 423 2.84 -2.47 12.80
N GLU A 424 3.30 -3.41 13.64
CA GLU A 424 3.44 -3.28 15.10
C GLU A 424 2.13 -3.16 15.90
N LYS A 425 0.95 -3.17 15.26
CA LYS A 425 -0.37 -3.09 15.91
C LYS A 425 -1.03 -4.46 15.96
N ALA A 426 -1.69 -4.82 17.05
CA ALA A 426 -2.34 -6.13 17.14
C ALA A 426 -3.49 -6.25 16.12
N LEU A 427 -3.53 -7.37 15.40
CA LEU A 427 -4.64 -7.71 14.52
C LEU A 427 -5.83 -8.19 15.37
N MET A 428 -6.95 -7.51 15.20
CA MET A 428 -8.18 -7.81 15.92
C MET A 428 -9.04 -8.76 15.09
N PHE A 429 -8.86 -10.06 15.32
CA PHE A 429 -9.77 -11.08 14.81
C PHE A 429 -10.96 -11.27 15.76
N ASP A 430 -12.15 -11.47 15.20
CA ASP A 430 -13.40 -11.68 15.95
C ASP A 430 -13.40 -12.98 16.78
N TRP A 431 -12.52 -13.92 16.43
CA TRP A 431 -12.30 -15.17 17.14
C TRP A 431 -11.15 -15.12 18.17
N CYS A 432 -10.53 -13.95 18.38
CA CYS A 432 -9.52 -13.72 19.41
C CYS A 432 -10.03 -12.76 20.49
N LYS A 433 -9.50 -12.88 21.71
CA LYS A 433 -9.84 -11.98 22.82
C LYS A 433 -8.87 -10.80 22.84
N VAL A 434 -9.29 -9.67 22.27
CA VAL A 434 -8.47 -8.44 22.20
C VAL A 434 -7.10 -8.73 21.54
N GLY A 435 -7.13 -9.42 20.41
CA GLY A 435 -5.92 -9.82 19.66
C GLY A 435 -5.19 -11.06 20.19
N LEU A 436 -5.47 -11.50 21.43
CA LEU A 436 -4.91 -12.73 21.99
C LEU A 436 -5.73 -13.96 21.56
N CYS A 437 -5.10 -14.82 20.79
CA CYS A 437 -5.71 -16.00 20.18
C CYS A 437 -5.27 -17.27 20.91
N ASP A 438 -6.22 -18.15 21.22
CA ASP A 438 -5.94 -19.48 21.76
C ASP A 438 -5.28 -20.36 20.69
N TRP A 439 -4.22 -21.10 21.04
CA TRP A 439 -3.44 -21.85 20.06
C TRP A 439 -4.25 -22.94 19.35
N SER A 440 -5.13 -23.63 20.07
CA SER A 440 -6.04 -24.63 19.49
C SER A 440 -6.94 -24.04 18.39
N GLU A 441 -7.44 -22.82 18.59
CA GLU A 441 -8.24 -22.10 17.61
C GLU A 441 -7.39 -21.64 16.40
N VAL A 442 -6.16 -21.17 16.63
CA VAL A 442 -5.21 -20.83 15.57
C VAL A 442 -4.93 -22.05 14.68
N GLN A 443 -4.64 -23.21 15.27
CA GLN A 443 -4.44 -24.46 14.53
C GLN A 443 -5.67 -24.83 13.72
N ARG A 444 -6.86 -24.79 14.33
CA ARG A 444 -8.13 -25.10 13.65
C ARG A 444 -8.41 -24.19 12.46
N ARG A 445 -8.16 -22.89 12.59
CA ARG A 445 -8.39 -21.89 11.53
C ARG A 445 -7.46 -22.08 10.35
N TYR A 446 -6.20 -22.41 10.61
CA TYR A 446 -5.16 -22.52 9.60
C TYR A 446 -4.81 -23.96 9.21
N GLN A 447 -5.59 -24.96 9.66
CA GLN A 447 -5.39 -26.37 9.38
C GLN A 447 -5.26 -26.68 7.87
N ARG A 448 -5.97 -25.91 7.02
CA ARG A 448 -5.89 -26.04 5.55
C ARG A 448 -4.48 -25.84 4.99
N TYR A 449 -3.61 -25.11 5.68
CA TYR A 449 -2.24 -24.83 5.24
C TYR A 449 -1.21 -25.77 5.87
N THR A 450 -1.52 -26.37 7.03
CA THR A 450 -0.62 -27.30 7.73
C THR A 450 -0.86 -28.76 7.37
N GLU A 451 -2.13 -29.14 7.21
CA GLU A 451 -2.52 -30.51 6.83
C GLU A 451 -2.77 -30.62 5.32
N GLY A 452 -3.06 -29.49 4.67
CA GLY A 452 -3.21 -29.42 3.23
C GLY A 452 -1.88 -29.54 2.50
N ASN A 453 -1.94 -29.98 1.24
CA ASN A 453 -0.77 -30.01 0.39
C ASN A 453 -0.59 -28.65 -0.30
N CYS A 454 0.34 -27.83 0.20
CA CYS A 454 0.63 -26.54 -0.42
C CYS A 454 1.02 -26.67 -1.90
N ALA A 455 1.65 -27.76 -2.34
CA ALA A 455 1.95 -27.96 -3.77
C ALA A 455 0.69 -28.18 -4.63
N LYS A 456 -0.42 -28.62 -4.02
CA LYS A 456 -1.74 -28.71 -4.70
C LYS A 456 -2.51 -27.40 -4.62
N LEU A 457 -2.47 -26.71 -3.48
CA LEU A 457 -3.15 -25.43 -3.29
C LEU A 457 -2.50 -24.34 -4.14
N TYR A 458 -1.17 -24.25 -4.06
CA TYR A 458 -0.36 -23.29 -4.77
C TYR A 458 -0.63 -23.34 -6.28
N CYS A 459 -1.01 -22.18 -6.82
CA CYS A 459 -1.27 -21.95 -8.23
C CYS A 459 -2.23 -22.95 -8.92
N GLY A 460 -3.14 -23.58 -8.17
CA GLY A 460 -4.13 -24.51 -8.74
C GLY A 460 -3.60 -25.90 -9.11
N GLY A 461 -2.49 -26.35 -8.52
CA GLY A 461 -2.04 -27.74 -8.60
C GLY A 461 -1.68 -28.17 -10.02
N SER A 462 -0.59 -27.62 -10.56
CA SER A 462 -0.02 -28.09 -11.83
C SER A 462 1.47 -27.86 -11.86
N GLY A 463 2.22 -28.92 -11.55
CA GLY A 463 3.60 -29.09 -12.02
C GLY A 463 3.66 -29.28 -13.54
N ALA A 464 3.09 -28.36 -14.31
CA ALA A 464 3.38 -28.27 -15.73
C ALA A 464 4.67 -27.47 -15.87
N LYS A 465 5.80 -28.19 -15.85
CA LYS A 465 7.10 -27.65 -16.26
C LYS A 465 6.91 -26.90 -17.57
N ARG A 466 7.31 -25.63 -17.60
CA ARG A 466 7.48 -24.87 -18.83
C ARG A 466 8.60 -25.57 -19.61
N VAL A 467 8.24 -26.50 -20.50
CA VAL A 467 9.18 -27.02 -21.50
C VAL A 467 9.49 -25.85 -22.41
N ASN A 468 10.72 -25.34 -22.33
CA ASN A 468 11.25 -24.39 -23.28
C ASN A 468 11.41 -25.10 -24.63
N GLY A 469 10.32 -25.20 -25.38
CA GLY A 469 10.31 -25.69 -26.75
C GLY A 469 10.60 -24.55 -27.71
N GLY A 470 11.88 -24.26 -27.94
CA GLY A 470 12.30 -23.55 -29.14
C GLY A 470 11.99 -24.44 -30.35
N GLY A 471 10.96 -24.11 -31.10
CA GLY A 471 10.55 -24.84 -32.29
C GLY A 471 9.62 -24.00 -33.14
N ASN A 472 10.15 -23.51 -34.27
CA ASN A 472 9.39 -22.85 -35.32
C ASN A 472 8.17 -23.70 -35.71
N VAL A 473 6.97 -23.19 -35.46
CA VAL A 473 5.74 -23.73 -36.05
C VAL A 473 5.22 -22.71 -37.05
N LEU A 474 5.46 -23.03 -38.32
CA LEU A 474 4.91 -22.41 -39.50
C LEU A 474 3.37 -22.59 -39.49
N VAL A 475 2.62 -21.51 -39.34
CA VAL A 475 1.16 -21.55 -39.40
C VAL A 475 0.73 -21.40 -40.88
N MET A 476 0.31 -22.50 -41.50
CA MET A 476 -0.45 -22.46 -42.75
C MET A 476 -1.90 -22.07 -42.45
N LEU A 477 -2.31 -20.91 -42.97
CA LEU A 477 -3.69 -20.44 -42.98
C LEU A 477 -4.47 -21.15 -44.10
N VAL A 478 -5.47 -21.95 -43.73
CA VAL A 478 -6.55 -22.36 -44.64
C VAL A 478 -7.78 -21.56 -44.27
N SER A 479 -8.05 -20.51 -45.05
CA SER A 479 -9.27 -19.71 -44.98
C SER A 479 -10.29 -20.27 -45.98
N ALA A 480 -11.38 -20.82 -45.47
CA ALA A 480 -12.57 -21.16 -46.25
C ALA A 480 -13.67 -20.14 -45.94
N MET A 481 -14.05 -19.33 -46.92
CA MET A 481 -15.40 -18.76 -47.02
C MET A 481 -15.79 -18.56 -48.48
N MET A 482 -17.01 -19.01 -48.77
CA MET A 482 -17.73 -18.97 -50.04
C MET A 482 -17.91 -17.54 -50.58
N THR A 483 -17.87 -17.39 -51.90
CA THR A 483 -18.90 -16.61 -52.61
C THR A 483 -19.08 -17.10 -54.05
N VAL A 484 -20.33 -16.97 -54.51
CA VAL A 484 -20.98 -17.57 -55.67
C VAL A 484 -20.65 -16.83 -56.99
N VAL A 485 -20.89 -17.53 -58.12
CA VAL A 485 -21.19 -17.07 -59.49
C VAL A 485 -20.02 -16.64 -60.39
N LEU A 486 -19.66 -17.45 -61.39
CA LEU A 486 -20.04 -17.24 -62.80
C LEU A 486 -19.39 -18.28 -63.75
N ALA A 487 -20.10 -18.50 -64.84
CA ALA A 487 -20.00 -19.63 -65.75
C ALA A 487 -18.81 -19.60 -66.74
N ALA A 488 -18.48 -20.81 -67.19
CA ALA A 488 -18.30 -21.22 -68.59
C ALA A 488 -16.87 -21.42 -69.16
N ILE A 489 -16.81 -22.52 -69.92
CA ILE A 489 -15.91 -22.88 -71.03
C ILE A 489 -14.58 -23.58 -70.67
N ALA A 490 -14.57 -24.92 -70.73
CA ALA A 490 -13.93 -25.65 -71.83
C ALA A 490 -13.88 -27.18 -71.57
N ARG A 491 -14.48 -27.94 -72.50
CA ARG A 491 -14.06 -29.27 -73.02
C ARG A 491 -13.63 -30.30 -71.94
N LYS A 492 -14.37 -31.37 -71.66
CA LYS A 492 -14.91 -32.37 -72.59
C LYS A 492 -15.81 -33.32 -71.81
#